data_AF-A0A800EYB0-F1
#
_entry.id   AF-A0A800EYB0-F1
#
_cell.length_a   1.000
_cell.length_b   1.000
_cell.length_c   1.000
_cell.angle_alpha   90.00
_cell.angle_beta   90.00
_cell.angle_gamma   90.00
#
_symmetry.space_group_name_H-M   'P 1'
#
loop_
_entity.id
_entity.type
_entity.pdbx_description
1 polymer ?
#
loop_
_entity_poly.entity_id
_entity_poly.type
_entity_poly.pdbx_seq_one_letter_code
_entity_poly.pdbx_strand_id
1 'polypeptide(L)'
;MDMGDNVSGGGSADSTHLLAEAQRQGASELLMSLFDPESVQACIDAGPGADVTIKVGGKTDGLHGVPIEVSGRVRAITDGRFEEPTPIHGGFRFFDYGPTVALDLAPTGGLGEGNTLLLHTKRGVGNMTREQMYSIGIFPERYQIVIAKGVVSPRAAYEPIAREIILADTPGVSSADLSTFDFKNRRRPLYPFEKDATYQPGVVSL
;
A
#
# COMPACT_ATOMS: atom_id res chain seq x y z
N MET A 1 6.73 -2.34 5.70
CA MET A 1 6.27 -3.14 4.55
C MET A 1 5.00 -3.87 4.97
N ASP A 2 3.88 -3.54 4.33
CA ASP A 2 2.57 -4.18 4.54
C ASP A 2 2.53 -5.50 3.75
N MET A 3 2.64 -6.63 4.45
CA MET A 3 2.79 -7.95 3.83
C MET A 3 1.44 -8.51 3.35
N GLY A 4 0.37 -8.29 4.13
CA GLY A 4 -0.99 -8.75 3.85
C GLY A 4 -1.64 -8.05 2.65
N ASP A 5 -1.14 -6.88 2.28
CA ASP A 5 -1.59 -6.12 1.11
C ASP A 5 -0.43 -5.86 0.13
N ASN A 6 0.20 -6.92 -0.34
CA ASN A 6 1.24 -6.89 -1.36
C ASN A 6 0.61 -6.87 -2.76
N VAL A 7 0.66 -5.73 -3.43
CA VAL A 7 0.07 -5.55 -4.78
C VAL A 7 0.63 -6.53 -5.81
N SER A 8 1.94 -6.83 -5.79
CA SER A 8 2.52 -7.83 -6.71
C SER A 8 2.09 -9.27 -6.40
N GLY A 9 1.59 -9.51 -5.18
CA GLY A 9 0.96 -10.75 -4.73
C GLY A 9 -0.56 -10.78 -4.89
N GLY A 10 -1.16 -9.76 -5.52
CA GLY A 10 -2.61 -9.67 -5.71
C GLY A 10 -3.37 -8.82 -4.68
N GLY A 11 -2.65 -8.11 -3.80
CA GLY A 11 -3.23 -7.15 -2.85
C GLY A 11 -4.04 -6.03 -3.52
N SER A 12 -5.02 -5.51 -2.78
CA SER A 12 -5.94 -4.47 -3.23
C SER A 12 -5.34 -3.06 -3.25
N ALA A 13 -4.20 -2.87 -2.57
CA ALA A 13 -3.52 -1.61 -2.28
C ALA A 13 -4.30 -0.63 -1.38
N ASP A 14 -5.38 -1.08 -0.74
CA ASP A 14 -6.23 -0.22 0.09
C ASP A 14 -6.24 -0.61 1.58
N SER A 15 -5.36 -1.50 2.04
CA SER A 15 -5.34 -1.89 3.46
C SER A 15 -5.09 -0.73 4.41
N THR A 16 -5.89 -0.67 5.46
CA THR A 16 -5.84 0.36 6.50
C THR A 16 -5.27 -0.14 7.83
N HIS A 17 -4.89 -1.42 7.93
CA HIS A 17 -4.39 -2.03 9.18
C HIS A 17 -3.23 -1.24 9.80
N LEU A 18 -2.24 -0.85 8.99
CA LEU A 18 -1.10 -0.07 9.48
C LEU A 18 -1.42 1.41 9.72
N LEU A 19 -2.43 1.96 9.04
CA LEU A 19 -2.91 3.31 9.32
C LEU A 19 -3.66 3.36 10.67
N ALA A 20 -4.48 2.35 10.97
CA ALA A 20 -5.14 2.20 12.26
C ALA A 20 -4.11 2.06 13.39
N GLU A 21 -3.06 1.27 13.17
CA GLU A 21 -2.00 1.11 14.15
C GLU A 21 -1.18 2.39 14.35
N ALA A 22 -0.92 3.14 13.27
CA ALA A 22 -0.29 4.45 13.34
C ALA A 22 -1.12 5.46 14.16
N GLN A 23 -2.44 5.48 13.97
CA GLN A 23 -3.38 6.26 14.79
C GLN A 23 -3.34 5.84 16.27
N ARG A 24 -3.33 4.54 16.54
CA ARG A 24 -3.27 4.02 17.91
C ARG A 24 -2.01 4.44 18.65
N GLN A 25 -0.90 4.58 17.93
CA GLN A 25 0.41 4.88 18.51
C GLN A 25 0.80 6.37 18.49
N GLY A 26 0.01 7.27 17.88
CA GLY A 26 0.42 8.67 17.81
C GLY A 26 1.48 8.96 16.75
N ALA A 27 1.53 8.18 15.66
CA ALA A 27 2.57 8.31 14.65
C ALA A 27 2.61 9.73 14.05
N SER A 28 3.81 10.23 13.81
CA SER A 28 4.11 11.52 13.16
C SER A 28 5.04 11.28 11.97
N GLU A 29 5.05 12.20 11.03
CA GLU A 29 5.92 12.14 9.84
C GLU A 29 5.76 10.80 9.07
N LEU A 30 4.52 10.29 8.96
CA LEU A 30 4.14 9.11 8.19
C LEU A 30 3.81 9.47 6.73
N LEU A 31 4.30 8.66 5.79
CA LEU A 31 3.85 8.64 4.41
C LEU A 31 3.27 7.27 4.05
N MET A 32 2.09 7.26 3.44
CA MET A 32 1.43 6.03 2.97
C MET A 32 0.65 6.29 1.68
N SER A 33 0.63 5.32 0.76
CA SER A 33 -0.27 5.36 -0.39
C SER A 33 -1.43 4.37 -0.27
N LEU A 34 -2.60 4.74 -0.77
CA LEU A 34 -3.81 3.92 -0.81
C LEU A 34 -4.50 4.01 -2.18
N PHE A 35 -4.95 2.86 -2.68
CA PHE A 35 -5.96 2.83 -3.74
C PHE A 35 -7.31 3.24 -3.15
N ASP A 36 -7.84 4.38 -3.56
CA ASP A 36 -9.15 4.87 -3.11
C ASP A 36 -9.77 5.89 -4.09
N PRO A 37 -10.43 5.40 -5.16
CA PRO A 37 -11.03 6.27 -6.18
C PRO A 37 -12.09 7.23 -5.63
N GLU A 38 -12.86 6.81 -4.64
CA GLU A 38 -13.94 7.63 -4.05
C GLU A 38 -13.35 8.82 -3.27
N SER A 39 -12.34 8.56 -2.45
CA SER A 39 -11.65 9.61 -1.69
C SER A 39 -10.88 10.56 -2.59
N VAL A 40 -10.28 10.04 -3.67
CA VAL A 40 -9.67 10.89 -4.71
C VAL A 40 -10.71 11.82 -5.33
N GLN A 41 -11.89 11.30 -5.71
CA GLN A 41 -12.95 12.13 -6.29
C GLN A 41 -13.41 13.23 -5.33
N ALA A 42 -13.62 12.90 -4.05
CA ALA A 42 -14.00 13.88 -3.03
C ALA A 42 -12.95 15.01 -2.89
N CYS A 43 -11.66 14.68 -2.93
CA CYS A 43 -10.59 15.66 -2.91
C CYS A 43 -10.50 16.49 -4.19
N ILE A 44 -10.78 15.90 -5.36
CA ILE A 44 -10.86 16.62 -6.64
C ILE A 44 -12.00 17.64 -6.62
N ASP A 45 -13.18 17.22 -6.14
CA ASP A 45 -14.36 18.09 -6.06
C ASP A 45 -14.14 19.26 -5.09
N ALA A 46 -13.41 19.04 -3.99
CA ALA A 46 -13.02 20.09 -3.05
C ALA A 46 -11.93 21.02 -3.58
N GLY A 47 -10.95 20.46 -4.31
CA GLY A 47 -9.85 21.17 -4.95
C GLY A 47 -8.60 21.37 -4.07
N PRO A 48 -7.45 21.69 -4.69
CA PRO A 48 -6.21 21.97 -3.96
C PRO A 48 -6.37 23.11 -2.94
N GLY A 49 -5.78 22.92 -1.76
CA GLY A 49 -5.82 23.86 -0.65
C GLY A 49 -7.06 23.78 0.23
N ALA A 50 -8.07 22.97 -0.13
CA ALA A 50 -9.27 22.75 0.67
C ALA A 50 -9.01 21.79 1.84
N ASP A 51 -9.71 22.01 2.95
CA ASP A 51 -9.77 21.07 4.07
C ASP A 51 -10.93 20.10 3.85
N VAL A 52 -10.67 18.80 4.03
CA VAL A 52 -11.64 17.72 3.83
C VAL A 52 -11.64 16.79 5.04
N THR A 53 -12.79 16.13 5.28
CA THR A 53 -12.89 15.00 6.21
C THR A 53 -13.55 13.86 5.45
N ILE A 54 -12.82 12.75 5.29
CA ILE A 54 -13.18 11.64 4.41
C ILE A 54 -12.79 10.30 5.04
N LYS A 55 -13.39 9.21 4.57
CA LYS A 55 -13.03 7.84 4.98
C LYS A 55 -12.19 7.18 3.91
N VAL A 56 -10.96 6.82 4.27
CA VAL A 56 -9.94 6.31 3.34
C VAL A 56 -9.68 4.82 3.50
N GLY A 57 -9.42 4.13 2.38
CA GLY A 57 -9.01 2.73 2.32
C GLY A 57 -10.05 1.72 2.82
N GLY A 58 -9.73 0.42 2.77
CA GLY A 58 -10.57 -0.66 3.29
C GLY A 58 -11.93 -0.80 2.59
N LYS A 59 -12.01 -0.47 1.30
CA LYS A 59 -13.27 -0.44 0.52
C LYS A 59 -13.39 -1.61 -0.45
N THR A 60 -12.29 -2.33 -0.71
CA THR A 60 -12.25 -3.40 -1.71
C THR A 60 -12.85 -4.70 -1.21
N ASP A 61 -12.54 -5.09 0.03
CA ASP A 61 -13.04 -6.31 0.67
C ASP A 61 -13.03 -6.17 2.20
N GLY A 62 -13.34 -7.25 2.92
CA GLY A 62 -13.34 -7.29 4.39
C GLY A 62 -12.03 -7.80 5.02
N LEU A 63 -10.97 -8.03 4.24
CA LEU A 63 -9.69 -8.59 4.72
C LEU A 63 -8.64 -7.52 5.00
N HIS A 64 -8.77 -6.36 4.36
CA HIS A 64 -7.79 -5.27 4.38
C HIS A 64 -8.12 -4.16 5.40
N GLY A 65 -8.96 -4.46 6.39
CA GLY A 65 -9.37 -3.50 7.41
C GLY A 65 -10.67 -2.78 7.04
N VAL A 66 -10.96 -1.70 7.75
CA VAL A 66 -12.16 -0.87 7.54
C VAL A 66 -11.78 0.54 7.11
N PRO A 67 -12.67 1.28 6.44
CA PRO A 67 -12.40 2.68 6.11
C PRO A 67 -12.13 3.52 7.35
N ILE A 68 -11.03 4.28 7.34
CA ILE A 68 -10.60 5.13 8.45
C ILE A 68 -10.95 6.59 8.14
N GLU A 69 -11.64 7.24 9.06
CA GLU A 69 -11.91 8.67 8.96
C GLU A 69 -10.63 9.47 9.23
N VAL A 70 -10.32 10.38 8.30
CA VAL A 70 -9.19 11.30 8.40
C VAL A 70 -9.64 12.70 8.02
N SER A 71 -9.07 13.70 8.68
CA SER A 71 -9.20 15.12 8.31
C SER A 71 -7.86 15.63 7.81
N GLY A 72 -7.87 16.46 6.78
CA GLY A 72 -6.64 16.97 6.21
C GLY A 72 -6.86 18.00 5.12
N ARG A 73 -5.75 18.53 4.61
CA ARG A 73 -5.72 19.53 3.55
C ARG A 73 -5.22 18.93 2.25
N VAL A 74 -5.96 19.15 1.16
CA VAL A 74 -5.57 18.70 -0.18
C VAL A 74 -4.33 19.49 -0.61
N ARG A 75 -3.15 18.87 -0.59
CA ARG A 75 -1.89 19.54 -0.97
C ARG A 75 -1.81 19.71 -2.47
N ALA A 76 -2.04 18.64 -3.21
CA ALA A 76 -1.86 18.60 -4.67
C ALA A 76 -2.69 17.48 -5.30
N ILE A 77 -2.95 17.63 -6.60
CA ILE A 77 -3.66 16.68 -7.44
C ILE A 77 -2.90 16.55 -8.76
N THR A 78 -2.74 15.33 -9.27
CA THR A 78 -2.09 15.03 -10.55
C THR A 78 -2.88 13.99 -11.34
N ASP A 79 -2.59 13.82 -12.63
CA ASP A 79 -3.17 12.77 -13.47
C ASP A 79 -2.59 11.36 -13.18
N GLY A 80 -1.54 11.31 -12.35
CA GLY A 80 -0.91 10.08 -11.86
C GLY A 80 0.07 9.44 -12.83
N ARG A 81 0.42 10.11 -13.93
CA ARG A 81 1.39 9.62 -14.89
C ARG A 81 2.78 10.16 -14.59
N PHE A 82 3.77 9.28 -14.64
CA PHE A 82 5.17 9.65 -14.44
C PHE A 82 6.11 8.63 -15.06
N GLU A 83 7.38 9.02 -15.19
CA GLU A 83 8.45 8.17 -15.70
C GLU A 83 9.37 7.73 -14.57
N GLU A 84 9.84 6.50 -14.65
CA GLU A 84 10.99 6.01 -13.90
C GLU A 84 12.25 6.10 -14.78
N PRO A 85 13.22 6.96 -14.43
CA PRO A 85 14.43 7.13 -15.22
C PRO A 85 15.42 5.96 -15.08
N THR A 86 15.27 5.09 -14.07
CA THR A 86 16.19 3.99 -13.78
C THR A 86 15.61 2.61 -14.15
N PRO A 87 16.44 1.60 -14.43
CA PRO A 87 15.93 0.27 -14.80
C PRO A 87 15.42 -0.48 -13.56
N ILE A 88 14.14 -0.30 -13.23
CA ILE A 88 13.44 -1.07 -12.19
C ILE A 88 12.48 -2.09 -12.80
N HIS A 89 12.09 -3.11 -12.02
CA HIS A 89 10.95 -4.00 -12.34
C HIS A 89 10.92 -4.52 -13.80
N GLY A 90 12.07 -5.02 -14.28
CA GLY A 90 12.19 -5.53 -15.66
C GLY A 90 12.34 -4.45 -16.72
N GLY A 91 12.76 -3.24 -16.35
CA GLY A 91 12.92 -2.10 -17.26
C GLY A 91 11.62 -1.32 -17.50
N PHE A 92 10.63 -1.48 -16.62
CA PHE A 92 9.37 -0.76 -16.72
C PHE A 92 9.58 0.73 -16.44
N ARG A 93 9.10 1.59 -17.34
CA ARG A 93 9.40 3.03 -17.34
C ARG A 93 8.20 3.93 -17.12
N PHE A 94 7.07 3.65 -17.76
CA PHE A 94 5.92 4.56 -17.77
C PHE A 94 4.83 4.07 -16.83
N PHE A 95 4.61 4.79 -15.74
CA PHE A 95 3.60 4.45 -14.74
C PHE A 95 2.36 5.32 -14.90
N ASP A 96 1.23 4.76 -14.48
CA ASP A 96 -0.06 5.44 -14.46
C ASP A 96 -0.82 4.94 -13.23
N TYR A 97 -0.97 5.81 -12.23
CA TYR A 97 -1.74 5.55 -11.01
C TYR A 97 -3.19 6.06 -11.11
N GLY A 98 -3.57 6.62 -12.26
CA GLY A 98 -4.77 7.44 -12.43
C GLY A 98 -4.72 8.69 -11.55
N PRO A 99 -5.79 9.53 -11.57
CA PRO A 99 -5.86 10.71 -10.72
C PRO A 99 -5.39 10.41 -9.30
N THR A 100 -4.42 11.20 -8.84
CA THR A 100 -3.72 10.98 -7.57
C THR A 100 -3.73 12.26 -6.76
N VAL A 101 -3.96 12.13 -5.46
CA VAL A 101 -4.07 13.23 -4.50
C VAL A 101 -3.04 13.05 -3.40
N ALA A 102 -2.33 14.13 -3.07
CA ALA A 102 -1.59 14.25 -1.82
C ALA A 102 -2.47 14.95 -0.78
N LEU A 103 -2.75 14.27 0.32
CA LEU A 103 -3.56 14.78 1.43
C LEU A 103 -2.68 14.89 2.67
N ASP A 104 -2.49 16.11 3.17
CA ASP A 104 -1.80 16.36 4.43
C ASP A 104 -2.76 16.21 5.59
N LEU A 105 -2.48 15.26 6.47
CA LEU A 105 -3.37 14.95 7.57
C LEU A 105 -3.19 15.96 8.70
N ALA A 106 -4.32 16.40 9.27
CA ALA A 106 -4.31 17.13 10.53
C ALA A 106 -3.85 16.21 11.67
N PRO A 107 -3.22 16.75 12.74
CA PRO A 107 -2.85 16.00 13.94
C PRO A 107 -4.09 15.71 14.82
N THR A 108 -5.05 14.98 14.24
CA THR A 108 -6.32 14.59 14.85
C THR A 108 -6.57 13.10 14.62
N GLY A 109 -7.58 12.53 15.30
CA GLY A 109 -7.91 11.10 15.13
C GLY A 109 -6.81 10.15 15.63
N GLY A 110 -5.95 10.61 16.55
CA GLY A 110 -4.84 9.82 17.11
C GLY A 110 -3.52 9.96 16.35
N LEU A 111 -3.46 10.68 15.22
CA LEU A 111 -2.19 10.97 14.55
C LEU A 111 -1.50 12.20 15.14
N GLY A 112 -0.16 12.21 15.08
CA GLY A 112 0.64 13.41 15.33
C GLY A 112 0.82 14.27 14.08
N GLU A 113 1.90 15.07 14.04
CA GLU A 113 2.13 16.05 12.97
C GLU A 113 2.83 15.46 11.74
N GLY A 114 2.69 16.12 10.59
CA GLY A 114 3.50 15.83 9.40
C GLY A 114 3.13 14.55 8.64
N ASN A 115 1.93 14.00 8.86
CA ASN A 115 1.47 12.79 8.17
C ASN A 115 0.86 13.13 6.80
N THR A 116 1.14 12.33 5.77
CA THR A 116 0.59 12.52 4.41
C THR A 116 0.10 11.20 3.82
N LEU A 117 -1.07 11.23 3.18
CA LEU A 117 -1.58 10.13 2.35
C LEU A 117 -1.47 10.47 0.86
N LEU A 118 -1.07 9.49 0.07
CA LEU A 118 -1.17 9.49 -1.39
C LEU A 118 -2.32 8.60 -1.83
N LEU A 119 -3.42 9.19 -2.26
CA LEU A 119 -4.61 8.47 -2.70
C LEU A 119 -4.61 8.38 -4.22
N HIS A 120 -4.87 7.20 -4.80
CA HIS A 120 -4.87 7.00 -6.25
C HIS A 120 -6.03 6.13 -6.73
N THR A 121 -6.29 6.13 -8.04
CA THR A 121 -7.52 5.51 -8.61
C THR A 121 -7.27 4.27 -9.46
N LYS A 122 -6.02 3.90 -9.77
CA LYS A 122 -5.70 2.71 -10.57
C LYS A 122 -5.20 1.55 -9.71
N ARG A 123 -5.76 0.37 -9.94
CA ARG A 123 -5.34 -0.89 -9.30
C ARG A 123 -4.09 -1.47 -9.95
N GLY A 124 -3.43 -2.38 -9.23
CA GLY A 124 -2.34 -3.21 -9.76
C GLY A 124 -0.99 -2.49 -9.86
N VAL A 125 -0.90 -1.24 -9.41
CA VAL A 125 0.36 -0.48 -9.36
C VAL A 125 0.77 -0.29 -7.90
N GLY A 126 1.68 -1.14 -7.44
CA GLY A 126 2.19 -1.16 -6.06
C GLY A 126 3.37 -0.22 -5.85
N ASN A 127 3.91 -0.14 -4.63
CA ASN A 127 5.01 0.76 -4.29
C ASN A 127 6.37 0.28 -4.84
N MET A 128 6.50 0.27 -6.17
CA MET A 128 7.64 -0.26 -6.92
C MET A 128 8.71 0.82 -7.21
N THR A 129 8.35 2.09 -7.06
CA THR A 129 9.17 3.27 -7.33
C THR A 129 8.79 4.41 -6.39
N ARG A 130 9.75 5.30 -6.13
CA ARG A 130 9.54 6.56 -5.41
C ARG A 130 9.07 7.70 -6.33
N GLU A 131 9.17 7.55 -7.64
CA GLU A 131 8.71 8.56 -8.62
C GLU A 131 7.20 8.81 -8.52
N GLN A 132 6.44 7.84 -8.00
CA GLN A 132 5.04 8.04 -7.58
C GLN A 132 4.89 9.22 -6.63
N MET A 133 5.83 9.40 -5.70
CA MET A 133 5.80 10.46 -4.69
C MET A 133 6.39 11.75 -5.25
N TYR A 134 7.53 11.67 -5.94
CA TYR A 134 8.19 12.86 -6.50
C TYR A 134 7.34 13.57 -7.55
N SER A 135 6.61 12.82 -8.39
CA SER A 135 5.75 13.37 -9.44
C SER A 135 4.62 14.28 -8.92
N ILE A 136 4.27 14.18 -7.64
CA ILE A 136 3.31 15.06 -6.96
C ILE A 136 3.97 15.93 -5.88
N GLY A 137 5.30 16.06 -5.93
CA GLY A 137 6.07 16.94 -5.04
C GLY A 137 6.26 16.42 -3.61
N ILE A 138 6.07 15.12 -3.37
CA ILE A 138 6.32 14.46 -2.09
C ILE A 138 7.71 13.81 -2.11
N PHE A 139 8.49 14.07 -1.06
CA PHE A 139 9.84 13.54 -0.90
C PHE A 139 9.86 12.55 0.28
N PRO A 140 9.82 11.22 0.04
CA PRO A 140 9.76 10.21 1.10
C PRO A 140 10.92 10.30 2.10
N GLU A 141 12.06 10.86 1.72
CA GLU A 141 13.24 11.05 2.59
C GLU A 141 12.97 12.01 3.76
N ARG A 142 11.89 12.79 3.71
CA ARG A 142 11.49 13.74 4.76
C ARG A 142 10.57 13.13 5.81
N TYR A 143 10.20 11.86 5.67
CA TYR A 143 9.26 11.16 6.55
C TYR A 143 10.04 10.16 7.42
N GLN A 144 9.64 10.02 8.70
CA GLN A 144 10.23 9.02 9.61
C GLN A 144 9.73 7.61 9.28
N ILE A 145 8.50 7.53 8.78
CA ILE A 145 7.83 6.27 8.50
C ILE A 145 7.29 6.31 7.08
N VAL A 146 7.64 5.32 6.26
CA VAL A 146 7.02 5.08 4.95
C VAL A 146 6.38 3.71 4.96
N ILE A 147 5.05 3.66 4.82
CA ILE A 147 4.32 2.41 4.67
C ILE A 147 4.21 2.09 3.17
N ALA A 148 4.99 1.10 2.75
CA ALA A 148 4.92 0.53 1.41
C ALA A 148 4.20 -0.82 1.42
N LYS A 149 3.34 -1.02 0.42
CA LYS A 149 2.57 -2.22 0.12
C LYS A 149 3.45 -3.23 -0.62
N GLY A 150 3.81 -4.31 0.05
CA GLY A 150 4.58 -5.40 -0.54
C GLY A 150 5.75 -5.91 0.29
N VAL A 151 6.42 -6.95 -0.23
CA VAL A 151 7.46 -7.70 0.49
C VAL A 151 8.85 -7.46 -0.08
N VAL A 152 9.02 -7.77 -1.38
CA VAL A 152 10.32 -7.71 -2.08
C VAL A 152 10.33 -6.56 -3.08
N SER A 153 9.28 -6.43 -3.90
CA SER A 153 9.19 -5.42 -4.96
C SER A 153 9.51 -3.99 -4.48
N PRO A 154 9.02 -3.52 -3.31
CA PRO A 154 9.34 -2.17 -2.85
C PRO A 154 10.79 -1.99 -2.40
N ARG A 155 11.51 -3.05 -2.06
CA ARG A 155 12.85 -2.94 -1.45
C ARG A 155 13.82 -2.18 -2.33
N ALA A 156 13.84 -2.44 -3.64
CA ALA A 156 14.70 -1.73 -4.58
C ALA A 156 14.45 -0.20 -4.57
N ALA A 157 13.20 0.23 -4.35
CA ALA A 157 12.85 1.64 -4.28
C ALA A 157 13.22 2.25 -2.92
N TYR A 158 12.96 1.56 -1.80
CA TYR A 158 13.05 2.16 -0.46
C TYR A 158 14.32 1.84 0.32
N GLU A 159 15.02 0.73 0.05
CA GLU A 159 16.31 0.39 0.70
C GLU A 159 17.35 1.53 0.61
N PRO A 160 17.49 2.27 -0.51
CA PRO A 160 18.46 3.36 -0.59
C PRO A 160 18.21 4.53 0.37
N ILE A 161 16.99 4.67 0.90
CA ILE A 161 16.59 5.77 1.80
C ILE A 161 16.19 5.30 3.20
N ALA A 162 15.93 4.00 3.37
CA ALA A 162 15.48 3.44 4.63
C ALA A 162 16.68 3.09 5.53
N ARG A 163 16.65 3.56 6.78
CA ARG A 163 17.57 3.06 7.83
C ARG A 163 17.30 1.59 8.16
N GLU A 164 16.03 1.21 8.16
CA GLU A 164 15.57 -0.12 8.51
C GLU A 164 14.31 -0.47 7.71
N ILE A 165 14.17 -1.75 7.33
CA ILE A 165 12.97 -2.27 6.68
C ILE A 165 12.32 -3.29 7.60
N ILE A 166 11.14 -2.93 8.10
CA ILE A 166 10.31 -3.79 8.94
C ILE A 166 9.23 -4.44 8.07
N LEU A 167 9.17 -5.77 8.10
CA LEU A 167 8.10 -6.55 7.51
C LEU A 167 6.99 -6.71 8.56
N ALA A 168 5.83 -6.13 8.30
CA ALA A 168 4.69 -6.22 9.21
C ALA A 168 3.80 -7.39 8.78
N ASP A 169 3.55 -8.33 9.69
CA ASP A 169 2.66 -9.48 9.48
C ASP A 169 1.19 -9.06 9.57
N THR A 170 0.76 -8.29 8.57
CA THR A 170 -0.60 -7.76 8.46
C THR A 170 -1.55 -8.80 7.87
N PRO A 171 -2.84 -8.78 8.28
CA PRO A 171 -3.88 -9.55 7.59
C PRO A 171 -4.10 -9.04 6.16
N GLY A 172 -4.54 -9.93 5.27
CA GLY A 172 -4.92 -9.58 3.90
C GLY A 172 -4.70 -10.73 2.92
N VAL A 173 -5.04 -10.50 1.66
CA VAL A 173 -5.05 -11.56 0.63
C VAL A 173 -3.66 -12.12 0.30
N SER A 174 -2.59 -11.42 0.66
CA SER A 174 -1.21 -11.85 0.47
C SER A 174 -0.48 -12.16 1.78
N SER A 175 -1.21 -12.42 2.87
CA SER A 175 -0.63 -12.84 4.14
C SER A 175 0.28 -14.06 3.97
N ALA A 176 1.38 -14.09 4.73
CA ALA A 176 2.28 -15.24 4.79
C ALA A 176 1.71 -16.39 5.65
N ASP A 177 0.72 -16.10 6.50
CA ASP A 177 0.04 -17.12 7.29
C ASP A 177 -1.02 -17.83 6.46
N LEU A 178 -0.63 -18.96 5.87
CA LEU A 178 -1.49 -19.80 5.05
C LEU A 178 -2.73 -20.34 5.79
N SER A 179 -2.70 -20.37 7.13
CA SER A 179 -3.83 -20.85 7.93
C SER A 179 -5.03 -19.90 7.94
N THR A 180 -4.82 -18.65 7.55
CA THR A 180 -5.87 -17.62 7.47
C THR A 180 -6.76 -17.76 6.22
N PHE A 181 -6.37 -18.60 5.26
CA PHE A 181 -7.08 -18.79 4.00
C PHE A 181 -7.89 -20.10 3.96
N ASP A 182 -9.07 -20.01 3.33
CA ASP A 182 -9.96 -21.15 3.11
C ASP A 182 -9.78 -21.78 1.71
N PHE A 183 -8.72 -22.57 1.54
CA PHE A 183 -8.42 -23.23 0.28
C PHE A 183 -9.39 -24.39 -0.02
N LYS A 184 -10.31 -24.18 -0.97
CA LYS A 184 -11.27 -25.21 -1.43
C LYS A 184 -10.67 -26.28 -2.34
N ASN A 185 -9.80 -25.88 -3.26
CA ASN A 185 -9.28 -26.75 -4.33
C ASN A 185 -7.75 -26.95 -4.26
N ARG A 186 -7.20 -27.13 -3.05
CA ARG A 186 -5.77 -27.45 -2.90
C ARG A 186 -5.50 -28.95 -3.03
N ARG A 187 -4.27 -29.29 -3.42
CA ARG A 187 -3.73 -30.66 -3.30
C ARG A 187 -3.75 -31.10 -1.83
N ARG A 188 -4.03 -32.39 -1.60
CA ARG A 188 -3.92 -33.03 -0.28
C ARG A 188 -3.17 -34.37 -0.44
N PRO A 189 -2.10 -34.63 0.34
CA PRO A 189 -1.52 -33.75 1.36
C PRO A 189 -0.67 -32.61 0.75
N LEU A 190 -0.58 -31.49 1.46
CA LEU A 190 0.24 -30.32 1.14
C LEU A 190 0.75 -29.66 2.44
N TYR A 191 2.06 -29.71 2.67
CA TYR A 191 2.73 -28.89 3.70
C TYR A 191 2.53 -27.40 3.37
N PRO A 192 2.18 -26.53 4.34
CA PRO A 192 2.14 -26.76 5.80
C PRO A 192 0.77 -27.22 6.37
N PHE A 193 -0.27 -27.43 5.56
CA PHE A 193 -1.59 -27.83 6.05
C PHE A 193 -1.58 -29.24 6.66
N GLU A 194 -0.90 -30.17 5.99
CA GLU A 194 -0.63 -31.51 6.51
C GLU A 194 0.88 -31.63 6.78
N LYS A 195 1.29 -31.65 8.06
CA LYS A 195 2.71 -31.59 8.48
C LYS A 195 3.52 -32.83 8.10
N ASP A 196 2.83 -33.95 7.94
CA ASP A 196 3.37 -35.26 7.55
C ASP A 196 3.35 -35.48 6.03
N ALA A 197 3.06 -34.45 5.23
CA ALA A 197 3.07 -34.53 3.78
C ALA A 197 4.44 -34.98 3.23
N THR A 198 4.45 -36.10 2.50
CA THR A 198 5.63 -36.60 1.78
C THR A 198 5.50 -36.36 0.28
N TYR A 199 6.59 -35.94 -0.38
CA TYR A 199 6.63 -35.69 -1.81
C TYR A 199 7.59 -36.65 -2.51
N GLN A 200 7.11 -37.34 -3.55
CA GLN A 200 7.93 -38.15 -4.44
C GLN A 200 8.04 -37.46 -5.80
N PRO A 201 9.23 -37.43 -6.45
CA PRO A 201 9.37 -36.95 -7.81
C PRO A 201 8.47 -37.77 -8.75
N GLY A 202 7.53 -37.11 -9.43
CA GLY A 202 6.72 -37.73 -10.49
C GLY A 202 7.37 -37.52 -11.85
N VAL A 203 7.16 -38.46 -12.78
CA VAL A 203 7.44 -38.24 -14.20
C VAL A 203 6.23 -37.55 -14.81
N VAL A 204 6.41 -36.33 -15.32
CA VAL A 204 5.39 -35.64 -16.13
C VAL A 204 5.58 -36.09 -17.57
N SER A 205 4.70 -36.95 -18.06
CA SER A 205 4.61 -37.24 -19.50
C SER A 205 3.80 -36.14 -20.17
N LEU A 206 4.43 -35.43 -21.10
CA LEU A 206 3.78 -34.46 -21.99
C LEU A 206 3.03 -35.18 -23.11
#